data_AF-A0A183I5G6-F1
#
_entry.id   AF-A0A183I5G6-F1
#
_cell.length_a   1.000
_cell.length_b   1.000
_cell.length_c   1.000
_cell.angle_alpha   90.00
_cell.angle_beta   90.00
_cell.angle_gamma   90.00
#
_symmetry.space_group_name_H-M   'P 1'
#
loop_
_entity.id
_entity.type
_entity.pdbx_description
1 polymer ?
#
loop_
_entity_poly.entity_id
_entity_poly.type
_entity_poly.pdbx_seq_one_letter_code
_entity_poly.pdbx_strand_id
1 'polypeptide(L)'
;MAFLKRWCFTFVDYWKMVGNDYLIVIGDLLKDAKTKPIITAIKLLPLGGAFYAYKTNPTERDMLDSLIERRRQMVLLPNSIHNKRADDEIASRTLYIDQNRLKLINCILFSILIKLPDSDDVRQLLYFVIDDVLIFLCDFFQNLLCLPPIIFELVI
;
A
#
# COMPACT_ATOMS: atom_id res chain seq x y z
N MET A 1 17.81 42.75 -25.07
CA MET A 1 17.24 41.49 -25.59
C MET A 1 18.27 40.38 -25.90
N ALA A 2 19.56 40.67 -26.13
CA ALA A 2 20.57 39.64 -26.44
C ALA A 2 20.96 38.73 -25.26
N PHE A 3 20.94 39.25 -24.03
CA PHE A 3 21.30 38.51 -22.81
C PHE A 3 20.33 37.34 -22.52
N LEU A 4 19.01 37.58 -22.62
CA LEU A 4 17.98 36.56 -22.42
C LEU A 4 18.04 35.42 -23.46
N LYS A 5 18.34 35.74 -24.72
CA LYS A 5 18.50 34.72 -25.76
C LYS A 5 19.69 33.80 -25.44
N ARG A 6 20.83 34.36 -25.02
CA ARG A 6 22.02 33.57 -24.68
C ARG A 6 21.78 32.64 -23.49
N TRP A 7 21.08 33.10 -22.45
CA TRP A 7 20.69 32.29 -21.31
C TRP A 7 19.70 31.16 -21.66
N CYS A 8 18.73 31.44 -22.54
CA CYS A 8 17.76 30.44 -22.98
C CYS A 8 18.44 29.33 -23.81
N PHE A 9 19.37 29.68 -24.70
CA PHE A 9 20.12 28.67 -25.46
C PHE A 9 21.01 27.82 -24.56
N THR A 10 21.75 28.41 -23.61
CA THR A 10 22.56 27.65 -22.66
C THR A 10 21.74 26.74 -21.74
N PHE A 11 20.53 27.18 -21.36
CA PHE A 11 19.62 26.36 -20.56
C PHE A 11 19.10 25.16 -21.37
N VAL A 12 18.68 25.39 -22.62
CA VAL A 12 18.23 24.32 -23.52
C VAL A 12 19.35 23.31 -23.78
N ASP A 13 20.57 23.78 -24.02
CA ASP A 13 21.72 22.90 -24.28
C ASP A 13 22.12 22.11 -23.03
N TYR A 14 22.01 22.71 -21.83
CA TYR A 14 22.17 22.00 -20.57
C TYR A 14 21.14 20.89 -20.40
N TRP A 15 19.85 21.16 -20.62
CA TRP A 15 18.80 20.13 -20.53
C TRP A 15 18.94 19.04 -21.59
N LYS A 16 19.43 19.37 -22.79
CA LYS A 16 19.77 18.36 -23.81
C LYS A 16 20.90 17.46 -23.36
N MET A 17 21.96 18.01 -22.77
CA MET A 17 23.08 17.24 -22.24
C MET A 17 22.62 16.32 -21.11
N VAL A 18 21.88 16.86 -20.14
CA VAL A 18 21.29 16.09 -19.04
C VAL A 18 20.38 14.97 -19.55
N GLY A 19 19.51 15.29 -20.52
CA GLY A 19 18.64 14.28 -21.14
C GLY A 19 19.41 13.19 -21.87
N ASN A 20 20.48 13.55 -22.57
CA ASN A 20 21.33 12.59 -23.27
C ASN A 20 22.04 11.64 -22.31
N ASP A 21 22.50 12.13 -21.15
CA ASP A 21 23.13 11.31 -20.12
C ASP A 21 22.14 10.27 -19.55
N TYR A 22 20.90 10.67 -19.27
CA TYR A 22 19.87 9.73 -18.83
C TYR A 22 19.51 8.69 -19.92
N LEU A 23 19.46 9.09 -21.20
CA LEU A 23 19.19 8.16 -22.30
C LEU A 23 20.30 7.11 -22.46
N ILE A 24 21.56 7.50 -22.27
CA ILE A 24 22.69 6.56 -22.28
C ILE A 24 22.54 5.55 -21.14
N VAL A 25 22.24 6.01 -19.93
CA VAL A 25 22.01 5.15 -18.76
C VAL A 25 20.85 4.17 -19.00
N ILE A 26 19.74 4.64 -19.59
CA ILE A 26 18.62 3.77 -19.96
C ILE A 26 19.06 2.73 -21.01
N GLY A 27 19.81 3.15 -22.02
CA GLY A 27 20.34 2.27 -23.05
C GLY A 27 21.22 1.15 -22.48
N ASP A 28 22.08 1.48 -21.51
CA ASP A 28 22.95 0.51 -20.85
C ASP A 28 22.18 -0.39 -19.87
N LEU A 29 21.20 0.14 -19.14
CA LEU A 29 20.26 -0.65 -18.35
C LEU A 29 19.50 -1.68 -19.20
N LEU A 30 19.07 -1.31 -20.42
CA LEU A 30 18.40 -2.23 -21.34
C LEU A 30 19.33 -3.32 -21.87
N LYS A 31 20.61 -3.01 -22.12
CA LYS A 31 21.61 -4.02 -22.49
C LYS A 31 21.87 -4.96 -21.31
N ASP A 32 22.04 -4.43 -20.11
CA ASP A 32 22.24 -5.21 -18.88
C ASP A 32 21.03 -6.09 -18.54
N ALA A 33 19.81 -5.61 -18.80
CA ALA A 33 18.59 -6.39 -18.66
C ALA A 33 18.59 -7.63 -19.56
N LYS A 34 19.11 -7.51 -20.79
CA LYS A 34 19.21 -8.61 -21.75
C LYS A 34 20.31 -9.61 -21.38
N THR A 35 21.44 -9.14 -20.84
CA THR A 35 22.55 -10.03 -20.47
C THR A 35 22.29 -10.78 -19.17
N LYS A 36 21.62 -10.16 -18.19
CA LYS A 36 21.36 -10.73 -16.86
C LYS A 36 19.89 -10.51 -16.44
N PRO A 37 18.94 -11.24 -17.05
CA PRO A 37 17.51 -11.03 -16.82
C PRO A 37 17.08 -11.33 -15.38
N ILE A 38 17.65 -12.38 -14.76
CA ILE A 38 17.29 -12.78 -13.38
C ILE A 38 17.69 -11.71 -12.37
N ILE A 39 18.92 -11.21 -12.44
CA ILE A 39 19.42 -10.17 -11.53
C ILE A 39 18.64 -8.86 -11.75
N THR A 40 18.30 -8.55 -13.00
CA THR A 40 17.51 -7.36 -13.33
C THR A 40 16.08 -7.47 -12.81
N ALA A 41 15.45 -8.64 -12.90
CA ALA A 41 14.13 -8.89 -12.32
C ALA A 41 14.15 -8.69 -10.79
N ILE A 42 15.17 -9.20 -10.10
CA ILE A 42 15.34 -8.99 -8.65
C ILE A 42 15.49 -7.49 -8.32
N LYS A 43 16.22 -6.73 -9.14
CA LYS A 43 16.39 -5.27 -8.96
C LYS A 43 15.12 -4.48 -9.26
N LEU A 44 14.28 -4.94 -10.17
CA LEU A 44 12.99 -4.31 -10.51
C LEU A 44 11.87 -4.69 -9.54
N LEU A 45 12.03 -5.80 -8.81
CA LEU A 45 11.03 -6.31 -7.88
C LEU A 45 10.59 -5.27 -6.82
N PRO A 46 11.49 -4.52 -6.15
CA PRO A 46 11.09 -3.46 -5.22
C PRO A 46 10.29 -2.33 -5.87
N LEU A 47 10.59 -1.98 -7.12
CA LEU A 47 9.85 -0.95 -7.86
C LEU A 47 8.44 -1.42 -8.22
N GLY A 48 8.31 -2.68 -8.67
CA GLY A 48 7.01 -3.30 -8.91
C GLY A 48 6.19 -3.42 -7.63
N GLY A 49 6.82 -3.84 -6.52
CA GLY A 49 6.20 -3.90 -5.20
C GLY A 49 5.73 -2.53 -4.72
N ALA A 50 6.56 -1.49 -4.84
CA ALA A 50 6.19 -0.13 -4.44
C ALA A 50 5.05 0.43 -5.31
N PHE A 51 5.05 0.18 -6.62
CA PHE A 51 3.97 0.61 -7.51
C PHE A 51 2.65 -0.10 -7.19
N TYR A 52 2.71 -1.41 -6.94
CA TYR A 52 1.55 -2.18 -6.50
C TYR A 52 1.06 -1.63 -5.15
N ALA A 53 1.95 -1.26 -4.24
CA ALA A 53 1.60 -0.80 -2.90
C ALA A 53 0.90 0.55 -2.94
N TYR A 54 1.41 1.43 -3.80
CA TYR A 54 0.79 2.70 -4.09
C TYR A 54 -0.62 2.56 -4.68
N LYS A 55 -0.81 1.61 -5.61
CA LYS A 55 -2.10 1.41 -6.28
C LYS A 55 -3.15 0.75 -5.39
N THR A 56 -2.73 -0.19 -4.54
CA THR A 56 -3.62 -1.00 -3.69
C THR A 56 -3.80 -0.38 -2.29
N ASN A 57 -3.29 0.83 -2.07
CA ASN A 57 -3.42 1.53 -0.80
C ASN A 57 -4.88 1.93 -0.53
N PRO A 58 -5.55 1.40 0.50
CA PRO A 58 -6.97 1.70 0.76
C PRO A 58 -7.16 3.15 1.22
N THR A 59 -8.19 3.81 0.70
CA THR A 59 -8.61 5.12 1.23
C THR A 59 -9.52 4.94 2.44
N GLU A 60 -9.76 6.02 3.20
CA GLU A 60 -10.69 6.01 4.34
C GLU A 60 -12.10 5.55 3.93
N ARG A 61 -12.53 5.94 2.72
CA ARG A 61 -13.84 5.51 2.18
C ARG A 61 -13.85 4.03 1.89
N ASP A 62 -12.81 3.51 1.24
CA ASP A 62 -12.71 2.08 0.92
C ASP A 62 -12.70 1.22 2.19
N MET A 63 -12.01 1.68 3.24
CA MET A 63 -12.04 1.05 4.56
C MET A 63 -13.46 1.01 5.13
N LEU A 64 -14.18 2.14 5.13
CA LEU A 64 -15.54 2.22 5.66
C LEU A 64 -16.50 1.32 4.87
N ASP A 65 -16.43 1.35 3.55
CA ASP A 65 -17.25 0.52 2.68
C ASP A 65 -16.97 -0.97 2.93
N SER A 66 -15.70 -1.35 3.10
CA SER A 66 -15.33 -2.74 3.43
C SER A 66 -15.89 -3.21 4.78
N LEU A 67 -15.94 -2.33 5.80
CA LEU A 67 -16.50 -2.64 7.12
C LEU A 67 -18.02 -2.77 7.06
N ILE A 68 -18.70 -1.91 6.31
CA ILE A 68 -20.14 -1.98 6.08
C ILE A 68 -20.49 -3.29 5.36
N GLU A 69 -19.73 -3.66 4.33
CA GLU A 69 -19.96 -4.88 3.56
C GLU A 69 -19.75 -6.13 4.42
N ARG A 70 -18.67 -6.20 5.21
CA ARG A 70 -18.45 -7.30 6.15
C ARG A 70 -19.58 -7.42 7.18
N ARG A 71 -20.05 -6.28 7.73
CA ARG A 71 -21.21 -6.28 8.64
C ARG A 71 -22.46 -6.80 7.95
N ARG A 72 -22.71 -6.40 6.70
CA ARG A 72 -23.85 -6.86 5.92
C ARG A 72 -23.80 -8.38 5.71
N GLN A 73 -22.63 -8.93 5.38
CA GLN A 73 -22.44 -10.36 5.20
C GLN A 73 -22.73 -11.15 6.48
N MET A 74 -22.30 -10.66 7.64
CA MET A 74 -22.60 -11.31 8.92
C MET A 74 -24.10 -11.27 9.26
N VAL A 75 -24.82 -10.20 8.92
CA VAL A 75 -26.27 -10.13 9.15
C VAL A 75 -27.05 -11.18 8.34
N LEU A 76 -26.51 -11.63 7.21
CA LEU A 76 -27.13 -12.67 6.38
C LEU A 76 -26.92 -14.08 6.93
N LEU A 77 -25.92 -14.27 7.79
CA LEU A 77 -25.61 -15.57 8.37
C LEU A 77 -26.39 -15.74 9.69
N PRO A 78 -26.79 -16.97 10.02
CA PRO A 78 -27.39 -17.25 11.33
C PRO A 78 -26.31 -17.25 12.41
N ASN A 79 -26.62 -16.65 13.57
CA ASN A 79 -25.73 -16.53 14.72
C ASN A 79 -25.09 -17.85 15.20
N SER A 80 -25.64 -19.01 14.83
CA SER A 80 -25.09 -20.33 15.17
C SER A 80 -23.80 -20.66 14.42
N ILE A 81 -23.54 -20.02 13.28
CA ILE A 81 -22.36 -20.26 12.42
C ILE A 81 -21.31 -19.15 12.60
N HIS A 82 -21.65 -18.09 13.34
CA HIS A 82 -20.76 -16.94 13.51
C HIS A 82 -19.53 -17.30 14.34
N ASN A 83 -18.37 -16.83 13.88
CA ASN A 83 -17.19 -16.76 14.71
C ASN A 83 -17.32 -15.56 15.66
N LYS A 84 -17.45 -15.84 16.96
CA LYS A 84 -17.58 -14.81 18.01
C LYS A 84 -16.46 -13.78 17.95
N ARG A 85 -15.24 -14.18 17.60
CA ARG A 85 -14.10 -13.27 17.48
C ARG A 85 -14.30 -12.25 16.37
N ALA A 86 -14.79 -12.69 15.21
CA ALA A 86 -15.08 -11.81 14.08
C ALA A 86 -16.20 -10.81 14.41
N ASP A 87 -17.25 -11.29 15.08
CA ASP A 87 -18.36 -10.45 15.55
C ASP A 87 -17.88 -9.37 16.53
N ASP A 88 -17.08 -9.75 17.53
CA ASP A 88 -16.52 -8.84 18.54
C ASP A 88 -15.57 -7.80 17.90
N GLU A 89 -14.76 -8.21 16.93
CA GLU A 89 -13.87 -7.30 16.20
C GLU A 89 -14.65 -6.29 15.36
N ILE A 90 -15.69 -6.72 14.64
CA ILE A 90 -16.49 -5.81 13.82
C ILE A 90 -17.33 -4.88 14.70
N ALA A 91 -17.90 -5.39 15.80
CA ALA A 91 -18.63 -4.57 16.78
C ALA A 91 -17.72 -3.51 17.41
N SER A 92 -16.52 -3.88 17.85
CA SER A 92 -15.58 -2.94 18.46
C SER A 92 -15.07 -1.89 17.48
N ARG A 93 -14.72 -2.27 16.24
CA ARG A 93 -14.33 -1.32 15.18
C ARG A 93 -15.44 -0.33 14.86
N THR A 94 -16.69 -0.80 14.80
CA THR A 94 -17.87 0.04 14.59
C THR A 94 -18.02 1.09 15.69
N LEU A 95 -17.85 0.68 16.94
CA LEU A 95 -17.94 1.57 18.09
C LEU A 95 -16.84 2.63 18.06
N TYR A 96 -15.60 2.29 17.69
CA TYR A 96 -14.52 3.28 17.58
C TYR A 96 -14.72 4.28 16.43
N ILE A 97 -15.38 3.88 15.35
CA ILE A 97 -15.75 4.77 14.25
C ILE A 97 -16.84 5.75 14.71
N ASP A 98 -17.88 5.25 15.38
CA ASP A 98 -18.98 6.08 15.87
C ASP A 98 -18.51 7.13 16.88
N GLN A 99 -17.52 6.77 17.71
CA GLN A 99 -16.86 7.69 18.64
C GLN A 99 -15.84 8.64 17.99
N ASN A 100 -15.63 8.57 16.68
CA ASN A 100 -14.58 9.30 15.95
C ASN A 100 -13.17 9.09 16.54
N ARG A 101 -12.91 7.88 17.06
CA ARG A 101 -11.66 7.48 17.71
C ARG A 101 -10.80 6.58 16.85
N LEU A 102 -11.23 6.26 15.64
CA LEU A 102 -10.49 5.48 14.68
C LEU A 102 -10.00 6.41 13.56
N LYS A 103 -8.69 6.58 13.40
CA LYS A 103 -8.11 7.43 12.36
C LYS A 103 -7.26 6.62 11.40
N LEU A 104 -7.48 6.80 10.10
CA LEU A 104 -6.64 6.25 9.05
C LEU A 104 -5.56 7.27 8.68
N ILE A 105 -4.29 6.84 8.70
CA ILE A 105 -3.15 7.63 8.22
C ILE A 105 -2.64 6.97 6.95
N ASN A 106 -2.84 7.63 5.82
CA ASN A 106 -2.31 7.18 4.54
C ASN A 106 -0.84 7.57 4.42
N CYS A 107 0.04 6.59 4.45
CA CYS A 107 1.41 6.75 3.96
C CYS A 107 1.43 6.43 2.46
N ILE A 108 2.42 6.94 1.72
CA ILE A 108 2.48 6.81 0.25
C ILE A 108 2.37 5.34 -0.21
N LEU A 109 2.93 4.39 0.55
CA LEU A 109 2.98 2.97 0.20
C LEU A 109 2.07 2.06 1.04
N PHE A 110 1.50 2.55 2.14
CA PHE A 110 0.69 1.75 3.05
C PHE A 110 -0.19 2.66 3.89
N SER A 111 -1.26 2.13 4.48
CA SER A 111 -2.10 2.88 5.41
C SER A 111 -2.09 2.26 6.79
N ILE A 112 -2.08 3.10 7.82
CA ILE A 112 -2.11 2.67 9.22
C ILE A 112 -3.42 3.11 9.85
N LEU A 113 -4.03 2.21 10.60
CA LEU A 113 -5.25 2.49 11.36
C LEU A 113 -4.91 2.66 12.84
N ILE A 114 -5.15 3.85 13.38
CA ILE A 114 -4.81 4.18 14.76
C ILE A 114 -6.10 4.33 15.57
N LYS A 115 -6.15 3.60 16.69
CA LYS A 115 -7.16 3.80 17.74
C LYS A 115 -6.68 4.88 18.71
N LEU A 116 -7.48 5.92 18.90
CA LEU A 116 -7.23 6.99 19.87
C LEU A 116 -7.80 6.63 21.26
N PRO A 117 -7.05 6.90 22.35
CA PRO A 117 -7.53 6.71 23.72
C PRO A 117 -8.69 7.69 24.06
N ASP A 118 -9.51 7.31 25.05
CA ASP A 118 -10.72 8.05 25.46
C ASP A 118 -10.42 9.15 26.50
N SER A 119 -9.23 9.10 27.10
CA SER A 119 -8.81 9.94 28.22
C SER A 119 -7.32 10.24 28.13
N ASP A 120 -6.90 11.40 28.64
CA ASP A 120 -5.50 11.87 28.69
C ASP A 120 -4.54 10.96 29.50
N ASP A 121 -5.08 9.96 30.20
CA ASP A 121 -4.31 8.91 30.82
C ASP A 121 -4.24 7.66 29.94
N VAL A 122 -3.05 7.08 29.93
CA VAL A 122 -2.62 5.82 29.33
C VAL A 122 -2.25 5.85 27.84
N ARG A 123 -0.94 6.01 27.62
CA ARG A 123 -0.18 5.73 26.39
C ARG A 123 -0.27 4.25 25.99
N GLN A 124 -1.40 3.80 25.49
CA GLN A 124 -1.49 2.58 24.68
C GLN A 124 -1.90 2.98 23.27
N LEU A 125 -0.92 3.46 22.51
CA LEU A 125 -1.00 3.45 21.04
C LEU A 125 -0.96 1.98 20.62
N LEU A 126 -2.13 1.34 20.61
CA LEU A 126 -2.27 0.06 19.93
C LEU A 126 -2.28 0.38 18.44
N TYR A 127 -1.11 0.25 17.81
CA TYR A 127 -1.00 0.31 16.36
C TYR A 127 -1.74 -0.91 15.82
N PHE A 128 -2.96 -0.71 15.31
CA PHE A 128 -3.47 -1.58 14.26
C PHE A 128 -2.71 -1.19 13.00
N VAL A 129 -1.47 -1.68 12.89
CA VAL A 129 -0.90 -1.88 11.56
C VAL A 129 -1.91 -2.80 10.91
N ILE A 130 -2.67 -2.27 9.96
CA ILE A 130 -3.48 -3.13 9.13
C ILE A 130 -2.49 -4.17 8.61
N ASP A 131 -2.82 -5.45 8.78
CA ASP A 131 -2.04 -6.60 8.34
C ASP A 131 -1.62 -6.51 6.85
N ASP A 132 -2.05 -5.46 6.14
CA ASP A 132 -1.66 -5.05 4.81
C ASP A 132 -0.17 -5.17 4.52
N VAL A 133 0.80 -4.79 5.38
CA VAL A 133 2.23 -4.96 4.97
C VAL A 133 2.64 -6.44 4.85
N LEU A 134 2.09 -7.31 5.71
CA LEU A 134 2.37 -8.76 5.69
C LEU A 134 1.51 -9.47 4.64
N ILE A 135 0.23 -9.10 4.52
CA ILE A 135 -0.69 -9.50 3.45
C ILE A 135 -0.11 -9.08 2.10
N PHE A 136 0.53 -7.94 1.98
CA PHE A 136 1.06 -7.42 0.72
C PHE A 136 2.31 -8.17 0.27
N LEU A 137 3.22 -8.54 1.19
CA LEU A 137 4.29 -9.49 0.86
C LEU A 137 3.72 -10.87 0.53
N CYS A 138 2.74 -11.37 1.28
CA CYS A 138 2.09 -12.66 1.03
C CYS A 138 1.34 -12.71 -0.31
N ASP A 139 0.51 -11.72 -0.63
CA ASP A 139 -0.23 -11.59 -1.89
C ASP A 139 0.72 -11.36 -3.07
N PHE A 140 1.79 -10.59 -2.88
CA PHE A 140 2.81 -10.43 -3.91
C PHE A 140 3.53 -11.75 -4.19
N PHE A 141 3.94 -12.50 -3.16
CA PHE A 141 4.53 -13.83 -3.34
C PHE A 141 3.53 -14.87 -3.86
N GLN A 142 2.26 -14.86 -3.43
CA GLN A 142 1.21 -15.77 -3.89
C GLN A 142 0.82 -15.52 -5.36
N ASN A 143 0.71 -14.27 -5.78
CA ASN A 143 0.44 -13.91 -7.18
C ASN A 143 1.67 -14.13 -8.08
N LEU A 144 2.90 -14.02 -7.56
CA LEU A 144 4.13 -14.30 -8.33
C LEU A 144 4.40 -15.81 -8.46
N LEU A 145 4.02 -16.65 -7.48
CA LEU A 145 4.23 -18.10 -7.48
C LEU A 145 2.99 -18.95 -7.84
N CYS A 146 1.82 -18.35 -8.12
CA CYS A 146 0.57 -19.08 -8.39
C CYS A 146 0.24 -20.17 -7.35
N LEU A 147 0.55 -19.92 -6.06
CA LEU A 147 0.22 -20.85 -4.98
C LEU A 147 -1.24 -20.64 -4.53
N PRO A 148 -2.01 -21.73 -4.29
CA PRO A 148 -3.41 -21.62 -3.89
C PRO A 148 -3.57 -20.84 -2.57
N PRO A 149 -4.68 -20.11 -2.38
CA PRO A 149 -4.92 -19.28 -1.22
C PRO A 149 -5.30 -20.16 -0.02
N ILE A 150 -4.31 -20.71 0.69
CA ILE A 150 -4.55 -21.58 1.85
C ILE A 150 -4.36 -20.83 3.19
N ILE A 151 -3.82 -19.60 3.19
CA ILE A 151 -3.38 -18.93 4.44
C ILE A 151 -4.34 -17.81 4.90
N PHE A 152 -5.53 -17.67 4.31
CA PHE A 152 -6.50 -16.64 4.75
C PHE A 152 -7.51 -17.12 5.81
N GLU A 153 -7.58 -18.41 6.14
CA GLU A 153 -8.54 -18.93 7.13
C GLU A 153 -8.04 -18.97 8.59
N LEU A 154 -6.77 -18.65 8.88
CA LEU A 154 -6.20 -18.85 10.22
C LEU A 154 -5.90 -17.57 11.01
N VAL A 155 -6.22 -16.40 10.45
CA VAL A 155 -6.06 -15.10 11.11
C VAL A 155 -7.34 -14.28 10.97
N ILE A 156 -8.48 -14.88 11.34
CA ILE A 156 -9.69 -14.18 11.82
C ILE A 156 -10.27 -15.00 12.98
#